data_AF-A0AAD9DTX3-F1
#
_entry.id   AF-A0AAD9DTX3-F1
#
_cell.length_a   1.000
_cell.length_b   1.000
_cell.length_c   1.000
_cell.angle_alpha   90.00
_cell.angle_beta   90.00
_cell.angle_gamma   90.00
#
_symmetry.space_group_name_H-M   'P 1'
#
loop_
_entity.id
_entity.type
_entity.pdbx_description
1 polymer ?
#
loop_
_entity_poly.entity_id
_entity_poly.type
_entity_poly.pdbx_seq_one_letter_code
_entity_poly.pdbx_strand_id
1 'polypeptide(L)'
;ASVEASTGFSKGSWVGFGGPQVCNLELLALKFRPFYLPREFTSVIVNTVYMPPQANTDTALCELHEALTQFQAQHWDAALIAVGDFNSANLKRVVPNLYQHVTLPSRGNRTLDHCYTPYKDSYKALAHPPFRKSDHAAMFLKSKYKQRLKREAPVQREVARWTDQLVAALQDALDDADWDMFWHSTNDV
;
A
#
# COMPACT_ATOMS: atom_id res chain seq x y z
N ALA A 1 8.07 -5.88 11.04
CA ALA A 1 7.15 -5.07 10.23
C ALA A 1 6.25 -4.32 11.19
N SER A 2 6.23 -3.00 11.15
CA SER A 2 5.27 -2.21 11.93
C SER A 2 3.98 -2.12 11.11
N VAL A 3 2.86 -2.53 11.72
CA VAL A 3 1.52 -2.40 11.14
C VAL A 3 0.85 -1.26 11.90
N GLU A 4 0.49 -0.21 11.18
CA GLU A 4 -0.32 0.87 11.72
C GLU A 4 -1.70 0.71 11.08
N ALA A 5 -2.67 0.24 11.87
CA ALA A 5 -4.06 0.13 11.45
C ALA A 5 -4.79 1.38 11.94
N SER A 6 -5.14 2.28 11.02
CA SER A 6 -6.06 3.36 11.31
C SER A 6 -7.44 2.94 10.84
N THR A 7 -8.34 2.64 11.79
CA THR A 7 -9.76 2.52 11.48
C THR A 7 -10.30 3.94 11.29
N GLY A 8 -10.41 4.38 10.05
CA GLY A 8 -11.15 5.58 9.69
C GLY A 8 -12.65 5.32 9.83
N PHE A 9 -13.18 5.35 11.05
CA PHE A 9 -14.62 5.43 11.24
C PHE A 9 -15.03 6.89 10.97
N SER A 10 -15.66 7.14 9.82
CA SER A 10 -16.33 8.41 9.58
C SER A 10 -17.47 8.54 10.60
N LYS A 11 -17.21 9.23 11.71
CA LYS A 11 -18.29 9.71 12.57
C LYS A 11 -18.97 10.84 11.83
N GLY A 12 -20.06 10.51 11.14
CA GLY A 12 -21.03 11.50 10.69
C GLY A 12 -21.43 12.41 11.86
N SER A 13 -21.38 13.71 11.63
CA SER A 13 -21.85 14.75 12.55
C SER A 13 -23.29 14.45 12.99
N TRP A 14 -23.53 14.40 14.30
CA TRP A 14 -24.87 14.31 14.85
C TRP A 14 -25.58 15.64 14.68
N VAL A 15 -26.43 15.74 13.66
CA VAL A 15 -27.53 16.71 13.63
C VAL A 15 -28.81 15.90 13.51
N GLY A 16 -29.54 15.81 14.63
CA GLY A 16 -30.71 14.96 14.75
C GLY A 16 -31.83 15.40 13.82
N PHE A 17 -32.37 14.46 13.04
CA PHE A 17 -33.80 14.17 12.83
C PHE A 17 -33.91 12.78 12.20
N GLY A 18 -34.90 12.00 12.64
CA GLY A 18 -34.88 10.53 12.63
C GLY A 18 -35.02 9.81 11.28
N GLY A 19 -34.20 8.76 11.14
CA GLY A 19 -34.24 7.70 10.14
C GLY A 19 -32.98 6.82 10.33
N PRO A 20 -32.97 5.52 10.00
CA PRO A 20 -31.77 4.71 10.08
C PRO A 20 -30.73 5.28 9.11
N GLN A 21 -29.62 5.81 9.64
CA GLN A 21 -28.50 6.30 8.84
C GLN A 21 -27.85 5.11 8.14
N VAL A 22 -28.03 5.01 6.82
CA VAL A 22 -27.37 3.99 6.01
C VAL A 22 -25.92 4.44 5.81
N CYS A 23 -24.95 3.67 6.30
CA CYS A 23 -23.54 3.89 5.99
C CYS A 23 -23.34 3.72 4.48
N ASN A 24 -22.80 4.75 3.81
CA ASN A 24 -22.56 4.71 2.37
C ASN A 24 -21.23 4.01 2.02
N LEU A 25 -20.30 3.97 2.97
CA LEU A 25 -18.95 3.45 2.79
C LEU A 25 -18.48 2.73 4.07
N GLU A 26 -17.95 1.52 3.89
CA GLU A 26 -17.15 0.82 4.88
C GLU A 26 -15.69 0.79 4.40
N LEU A 27 -14.78 1.34 5.20
CA LEU A 27 -13.38 1.53 4.83
C LEU A 27 -12.44 1.02 5.94
N LEU A 28 -11.52 0.13 5.56
CA LEU A 28 -10.40 -0.28 6.39
C LEU A 28 -9.09 0.10 5.72
N ALA A 29 -8.29 0.94 6.36
CA ALA A 29 -6.98 1.34 5.87
C ALA A 29 -5.86 0.64 6.68
N LEU A 30 -4.95 0.00 5.97
CA LEU A 30 -3.80 -0.69 6.55
C LEU A 30 -2.52 -0.13 5.93
N LYS A 31 -1.64 0.41 6.78
CA LYS A 31 -0.31 0.84 6.37
C LYS A 31 0.73 -0.13 6.90
N PHE A 32 1.63 -0.56 6.03
CA PHE A 32 2.73 -1.44 6.39
C PHE A 32 3.92 -1.27 5.44
N ARG A 33 5.10 -1.71 5.89
CA ARG A 33 6.33 -1.72 5.07
C ARG A 33 6.81 -3.17 4.89
N PRO A 34 6.54 -3.80 3.73
CA PRO A 34 7.09 -5.12 3.40
C PRO A 34 8.62 -5.11 3.37
N PHE A 35 9.24 -6.25 3.71
CA PHE A 35 10.71 -6.39 3.64
C PHE A 35 11.27 -6.16 2.23
N TYR A 36 10.53 -6.57 1.19
CA TYR A 36 10.93 -6.45 -0.21
C TYR A 36 10.05 -5.45 -0.96
N LEU A 37 10.07 -4.19 -0.51
CA LEU A 37 9.39 -3.09 -1.19
C LEU A 37 10.32 -2.48 -2.26
N PRO A 38 9.82 -2.11 -3.47
CA PRO A 38 10.58 -1.32 -4.42
C PRO A 38 11.13 -0.04 -3.76
N ARG A 39 12.34 0.37 -4.15
CA ARG A 39 13.06 1.49 -3.51
C ARG A 39 12.30 2.81 -3.61
N GLU A 40 11.44 2.91 -4.62
CA GLU A 40 10.59 4.05 -4.94
C GLU A 40 9.49 4.30 -3.89
N PHE A 41 9.19 3.34 -3.01
CA PHE A 41 8.12 3.47 -2.03
C PHE A 41 8.65 3.39 -0.60
N THR A 42 8.11 4.24 0.28
CA THR A 42 8.43 4.22 1.71
C THR A 42 7.59 3.22 2.49
N SER A 43 6.36 2.98 2.05
CA SER A 43 5.42 2.01 2.62
C SER A 43 4.32 1.68 1.62
N VAL A 44 3.40 0.79 2.00
CA VAL A 44 2.19 0.47 1.23
C VAL A 44 0.99 0.80 2.11
N ILE A 45 -0.01 1.45 1.52
CA ILE A 45 -1.32 1.70 2.14
C ILE A 45 -2.36 0.95 1.34
N VAL A 46 -2.99 -0.04 1.97
CA VAL A 46 -4.09 -0.81 1.39
C VAL A 46 -5.38 -0.36 2.03
N ASN A 47 -6.29 0.13 1.19
CA ASN A 47 -7.64 0.54 1.56
C ASN A 47 -8.62 -0.53 1.10
N THR A 48 -9.17 -1.29 2.05
CA THR A 48 -10.25 -2.24 1.78
C THR A 48 -11.58 -1.50 1.82
N VAL A 49 -12.28 -1.50 0.69
CA VAL A 49 -13.51 -0.73 0.45
C VAL A 49 -14.69 -1.68 0.29
N TYR A 50 -15.77 -1.42 1.01
CA TYR A 50 -17.07 -2.01 0.75
C TYR A 50 -18.12 -0.91 0.61
N MET A 51 -18.81 -0.88 -0.53
CA MET A 51 -19.92 0.03 -0.77
C MET A 51 -21.22 -0.78 -0.84
N PRO A 52 -22.13 -0.64 0.15
CA PRO A 52 -23.39 -1.39 0.16
C PRO A 52 -24.19 -1.19 -1.13
N PRO A 53 -24.93 -2.20 -1.63
CA PRO A 53 -25.71 -2.10 -2.87
C PRO A 53 -26.74 -0.95 -2.88
N GLN A 54 -27.25 -0.59 -1.70
CA GLN A 54 -28.22 0.49 -1.47
C GLN A 54 -27.58 1.84 -1.11
N ALA A 55 -26.25 1.93 -1.07
CA ALA A 55 -25.54 3.16 -0.73
C ALA A 55 -25.74 4.24 -1.79
N ASN A 56 -25.73 5.50 -1.36
CA ASN A 56 -25.60 6.61 -2.29
C ASN A 56 -24.17 6.61 -2.86
N THR A 57 -24.05 6.23 -4.14
CA THR A 57 -22.77 6.08 -4.82
C THR A 57 -21.97 7.38 -4.84
N ASP A 58 -22.61 8.54 -5.04
CA ASP A 58 -21.87 9.81 -5.14
C ASP A 58 -21.35 10.22 -3.75
N THR A 59 -22.14 10.04 -2.69
CA THR A 59 -21.68 10.27 -1.30
C THR A 59 -20.55 9.31 -0.92
N ALA A 60 -20.69 8.02 -1.19
CA ALA A 60 -19.66 7.01 -0.91
C ALA A 60 -18.33 7.32 -1.64
N LEU A 61 -18.42 7.76 -2.89
CA LEU A 61 -17.25 8.14 -3.69
C LEU A 61 -16.58 9.41 -3.17
N CYS A 62 -17.35 10.40 -2.72
CA CYS A 62 -16.81 11.60 -2.08
C CYS A 62 -16.09 11.26 -0.77
N GLU A 63 -16.73 10.50 0.12
CA GLU A 63 -16.12 10.05 1.38
C GLU A 63 -14.83 9.25 1.15
N LEU A 64 -14.84 8.35 0.16
CA LEU A 64 -13.65 7.60 -0.20
C LEU A 64 -12.55 8.50 -0.78
N HIS A 65 -12.91 9.47 -1.62
CA HIS A 65 -11.93 10.42 -2.18
C HIS A 65 -11.25 11.25 -1.10
N GLU A 66 -12.01 11.76 -0.14
CA GLU A 66 -11.48 12.52 1.00
C GLU A 66 -10.51 11.68 1.83
N ALA A 67 -10.88 10.44 2.16
CA ALA A 67 -10.03 9.52 2.91
C ALA A 67 -8.73 9.18 2.16
N LEU A 68 -8.81 8.86 0.87
CA LEU A 68 -7.62 8.57 0.05
C LEU A 68 -6.68 9.79 -0.03
N THR A 69 -7.25 10.98 -0.19
CA THR A 69 -6.49 12.24 -0.21
C THR A 69 -5.78 12.48 1.12
N GLN A 70 -6.46 12.24 2.25
CA GLN A 70 -5.87 12.37 3.58
C GLN A 70 -4.69 11.40 3.76
N PHE A 71 -4.83 10.14 3.36
CA PHE A 71 -3.75 9.15 3.46
C PHE A 71 -2.56 9.51 2.57
N GLN A 72 -2.80 10.01 1.37
CA GLN A 72 -1.74 10.50 0.49
C GLN A 72 -1.02 11.71 1.08
N ALA A 73 -1.75 12.65 1.69
CA ALA A 73 -1.15 13.83 2.33
C ALA A 73 -0.28 13.45 3.54
N GLN A 74 -0.69 12.47 4.32
CA GLN A 74 0.08 11.98 5.47
C GLN A 74 1.31 11.16 5.05
N HIS A 75 1.23 10.46 3.92
CA HIS A 75 2.26 9.51 3.48
C HIS A 75 2.53 9.63 1.98
N TRP A 76 3.18 10.74 1.61
CA TRP A 76 3.40 11.15 0.21
C TRP A 76 4.11 10.10 -0.68
N ASP A 77 5.05 9.33 -0.12
CA ASP A 77 5.80 8.28 -0.83
C ASP A 77 5.24 6.86 -0.62
N ALA A 78 4.06 6.72 -0.02
CA ALA A 78 3.44 5.40 0.16
C ALA A 78 2.72 4.95 -1.10
N ALA A 79 2.90 3.67 -1.46
CA ALA A 79 2.13 3.07 -2.54
C ALA A 79 0.66 2.91 -2.12
N LEU A 80 -0.22 3.66 -2.77
CA LEU A 80 -1.66 3.63 -2.53
C LEU A 80 -2.34 2.51 -3.33
N ILE A 81 -3.10 1.68 -2.64
CA ILE A 81 -3.96 0.65 -3.22
C ILE A 81 -5.35 0.78 -2.62
N ALA A 82 -6.38 0.87 -3.44
CA ALA A 82 -7.78 0.78 -3.02
C ALA A 82 -8.43 -0.45 -3.65
N VAL A 83 -8.93 -1.38 -2.84
CA VAL A 83 -9.40 -2.69 -3.28
C VAL A 83 -10.65 -3.10 -2.51
N GLY A 84 -11.56 -3.83 -3.15
CA GLY A 84 -12.73 -4.39 -2.48
C GLY A 84 -13.95 -4.40 -3.38
N ASP A 85 -15.13 -4.49 -2.79
CA ASP A 85 -16.40 -4.57 -3.50
C ASP A 85 -17.06 -3.19 -3.58
N PHE A 86 -17.03 -2.62 -4.79
CA PHE A 86 -17.57 -1.30 -5.09
C PHE A 86 -19.03 -1.38 -5.55
N ASN A 87 -19.59 -2.59 -5.71
CA ASN A 87 -20.91 -2.82 -6.29
C ASN A 87 -21.10 -2.07 -7.63
N SER A 88 -21.89 -1.00 -7.64
CA SER A 88 -22.17 -0.17 -8.82
C SER A 88 -21.23 1.05 -8.97
N ALA A 89 -20.39 1.32 -7.96
CA ALA A 89 -19.57 2.51 -7.91
C ALA A 89 -18.32 2.40 -8.79
N ASN A 90 -17.93 3.53 -9.40
CA ASN A 90 -16.71 3.63 -10.18
C ASN A 90 -15.86 4.80 -9.69
N LEU A 91 -14.75 4.48 -9.03
CA LEU A 91 -13.86 5.48 -8.43
C LEU A 91 -13.25 6.44 -9.44
N LYS A 92 -13.16 6.06 -10.72
CA LYS A 92 -12.67 6.94 -11.80
C LYS A 92 -13.53 8.18 -12.01
N ARG A 93 -14.80 8.16 -11.57
CA ARG A 93 -15.69 9.34 -11.67
C ARG A 93 -15.19 10.52 -10.83
N VAL A 94 -14.56 10.23 -9.69
CA VAL A 94 -14.05 11.24 -8.76
C VAL A 94 -12.52 11.35 -8.80
N VAL A 95 -11.82 10.24 -9.09
CA VAL A 95 -10.34 10.23 -9.20
C VAL A 95 -9.92 9.59 -10.54
N PRO A 96 -9.93 10.35 -11.65
CA PRO A 96 -9.67 9.79 -12.99
C PRO A 96 -8.23 9.28 -13.17
N ASN A 97 -7.31 9.73 -12.32
CA ASN A 97 -5.88 9.38 -12.38
C ASN A 97 -5.60 7.96 -11.86
N LEU A 98 -6.59 7.27 -11.27
CA LEU A 98 -6.43 5.90 -10.79
C LEU A 98 -6.74 4.87 -11.89
N TYR A 99 -5.86 3.89 -12.01
CA TYR A 99 -6.00 2.76 -12.92
C TYR A 99 -6.71 1.61 -12.23
N GLN A 100 -7.76 1.10 -12.87
CA GLN A 100 -8.49 -0.09 -12.42
C GLN A 100 -7.84 -1.35 -13.01
N HIS A 101 -7.51 -2.33 -12.16
CA HIS A 101 -6.77 -3.55 -12.55
C HIS A 101 -7.63 -4.80 -12.63
N VAL A 102 -8.85 -4.76 -12.08
CA VAL A 102 -9.80 -5.87 -12.16
C VAL A 102 -10.79 -5.61 -13.27
N THR A 103 -10.71 -6.42 -14.32
CA THR A 103 -11.63 -6.41 -15.47
C THR A 103 -12.44 -7.70 -15.59
N LEU A 104 -12.03 -8.76 -14.90
CA LEU A 104 -12.70 -10.05 -14.91
C LEU A 104 -13.97 -9.99 -14.03
N PRO A 105 -15.05 -10.70 -14.42
CA PRO A 105 -16.24 -10.79 -13.60
C PRO A 105 -15.93 -11.38 -12.22
N SER A 106 -16.45 -10.72 -11.17
CA SER A 106 -16.31 -11.18 -9.80
C SER A 106 -17.60 -11.77 -9.24
N ARG A 107 -18.78 -11.43 -9.78
CA ARG A 107 -20.07 -12.04 -9.39
C ARG A 107 -20.95 -12.27 -10.63
N GLY A 108 -21.10 -13.53 -11.02
CA GLY A 108 -21.75 -13.86 -12.29
C GLY A 108 -21.03 -13.19 -13.47
N ASN A 109 -21.75 -12.43 -14.29
CA ASN A 109 -21.16 -11.65 -15.39
C ASN A 109 -20.79 -10.21 -15.01
N ARG A 110 -20.89 -9.83 -13.73
CA ARG A 110 -20.59 -8.47 -13.26
C ARG A 110 -19.21 -8.40 -12.59
N THR A 111 -18.51 -7.31 -12.84
CA THR A 111 -17.28 -6.95 -12.12
C THR A 111 -17.68 -5.98 -11.02
N LEU A 112 -17.81 -6.46 -9.79
CA LEU A 112 -18.15 -5.65 -8.62
C LEU A 112 -16.92 -5.35 -7.77
N ASP A 113 -15.99 -6.30 -7.74
CA ASP A 113 -14.70 -6.15 -7.09
C ASP A 113 -13.77 -5.33 -7.96
N HIS A 114 -13.20 -4.27 -7.38
CA HIS A 114 -12.28 -3.39 -8.07
C HIS A 114 -10.95 -3.31 -7.33
N CYS A 115 -9.91 -2.96 -8.06
CA CYS A 115 -8.61 -2.61 -7.51
C CYS A 115 -8.09 -1.39 -8.27
N TYR A 116 -7.87 -0.29 -7.56
CA TYR A 116 -7.41 0.98 -8.07
C TYR A 116 -6.03 1.33 -7.53
N THR A 117 -5.13 1.75 -8.41
CA THR A 117 -3.82 2.31 -8.02
C THR A 117 -3.42 3.46 -8.96
N PRO A 118 -2.57 4.41 -8.53
CA PRO A 118 -2.04 5.46 -9.41
C PRO A 118 -1.05 4.91 -10.46
N TYR A 119 -0.58 3.67 -10.30
CA TYR A 119 0.37 3.04 -11.21
C TYR A 119 -0.35 2.30 -12.34
N LYS A 120 -0.04 2.68 -13.58
CA LYS A 120 -0.53 2.00 -14.77
C LYS A 120 0.08 0.61 -14.88
N ASP A 121 -0.72 -0.37 -15.30
CA ASP A 121 -0.27 -1.74 -15.56
C ASP A 121 0.52 -2.38 -14.41
N SER A 122 0.12 -2.11 -13.16
CA SER A 122 0.80 -2.62 -11.97
C SER A 122 0.36 -4.04 -11.60
N TYR A 123 -0.89 -4.41 -11.89
CA TYR A 123 -1.43 -5.73 -11.57
C TYR A 123 -2.08 -6.42 -12.76
N LYS A 124 -2.07 -7.75 -12.73
CA LYS A 124 -2.91 -8.62 -13.55
C LYS A 124 -3.85 -9.38 -12.61
N ALA A 125 -5.15 -9.15 -12.76
CA ALA A 125 -6.16 -9.91 -12.02
C ALA A 125 -6.33 -11.31 -12.60
N LEU A 126 -6.50 -12.30 -11.71
CA LEU A 126 -6.89 -13.66 -12.00
C LEU A 126 -8.09 -14.00 -11.12
N ALA A 127 -9.14 -14.58 -11.69
CA ALA A 127 -10.28 -15.05 -10.93
C ALA A 127 -10.02 -16.48 -10.44
N HIS A 128 -10.28 -16.72 -9.17
CA HIS A 128 -10.28 -18.03 -8.53
C HIS A 128 -11.70 -18.39 -8.09
N PRO A 129 -11.98 -19.69 -7.86
CA PRO A 129 -13.26 -20.12 -7.32
C PRO A 129 -13.63 -19.35 -6.04
N PRO A 130 -14.94 -19.10 -5.81
CA PRO A 130 -15.40 -18.45 -4.59
C PRO A 130 -14.91 -19.18 -3.34
N PHE A 131 -14.60 -18.40 -2.30
CA PHE A 131 -14.29 -18.99 -1.00
C PHE A 131 -15.57 -19.48 -0.33
N ARG A 132 -15.64 -20.79 -0.07
CA ARG A 132 -16.75 -21.44 0.64
C ARG A 132 -18.12 -21.10 0.00
N LYS A 133 -18.94 -20.31 0.70
CA LYS A 133 -20.30 -19.94 0.33
C LYS A 133 -20.40 -18.51 -0.24
N SER A 134 -19.26 -17.88 -0.51
CA SER A 134 -19.27 -16.60 -1.21
C SER A 134 -19.88 -16.79 -2.60
N ASP A 135 -20.67 -15.82 -3.02
CA ASP A 135 -21.15 -15.70 -4.39
C ASP A 135 -20.21 -14.83 -5.24
N HIS A 136 -19.13 -14.32 -4.66
CA HIS A 136 -18.05 -13.63 -5.36
C HIS A 136 -16.87 -14.58 -5.61
N ALA A 137 -16.33 -14.53 -6.83
CA ALA A 137 -15.05 -15.12 -7.19
C ALA A 137 -13.92 -14.43 -6.41
N ALA A 138 -12.93 -15.20 -5.98
CA ALA A 138 -11.77 -14.65 -5.32
C ALA A 138 -10.83 -14.00 -6.35
N MET A 139 -10.58 -12.70 -6.23
CA MET A 139 -9.71 -11.99 -7.14
C MET A 139 -8.26 -12.02 -6.67
N PHE A 140 -7.40 -12.71 -7.40
CA PHE A 140 -5.96 -12.76 -7.13
C PHE A 140 -5.22 -11.75 -8.01
N LEU A 141 -4.62 -10.75 -7.37
CA LEU A 141 -3.87 -9.69 -8.03
C LEU A 141 -2.39 -10.06 -8.11
N LYS A 142 -1.94 -10.49 -9.29
CA LYS A 142 -0.52 -10.75 -9.54
C LYS A 142 0.17 -9.46 -9.96
N SER A 143 1.16 -9.02 -9.20
CA SER A 143 1.99 -7.87 -9.60
C SER A 143 2.68 -8.14 -10.94
N LYS A 144 2.60 -7.17 -11.85
CA LYS A 144 3.36 -7.15 -13.11
C LYS A 144 4.80 -6.67 -12.87
N TYR A 145 5.05 -5.99 -11.76
CA TYR A 145 6.40 -5.54 -11.41
C TYR A 145 7.33 -6.74 -11.20
N LYS A 146 8.44 -6.75 -11.93
CA LYS A 146 9.54 -7.68 -11.72
C LYS A 146 10.67 -6.94 -11.01
N GLN A 147 10.96 -7.35 -9.79
CA GLN A 147 12.08 -6.81 -9.01
C GLN A 147 13.39 -6.88 -9.80
N ARG A 148 14.23 -5.84 -9.69
CA ARG A 148 15.53 -5.77 -10.40
C ARG A 148 16.39 -7.03 -10.21
N LEU A 149 16.43 -7.57 -8.99
CA LEU A 149 17.13 -8.82 -8.67
C LEU A 149 16.68 -10.01 -9.55
N LYS A 150 15.40 -10.05 -9.94
CA LYS A 150 14.82 -11.10 -10.81
C LYS A 150 14.89 -10.75 -12.29
N ARG A 151 15.29 -9.52 -12.63
CA ARG A 151 15.42 -9.01 -14.01
C ARG A 151 16.86 -9.12 -14.50
N GLU A 152 17.82 -8.88 -13.63
CA GLU A 152 19.24 -8.91 -13.94
C GLU A 152 19.75 -10.36 -13.77
N ALA A 153 20.52 -10.84 -14.74
CA ALA A 153 21.21 -12.12 -14.59
C ALA A 153 22.19 -12.01 -13.40
N PRO A 154 22.37 -13.08 -12.60
CA PRO A 154 23.37 -13.06 -11.53
C PRO A 154 24.73 -12.69 -12.11
N VAL A 155 25.27 -11.55 -11.68
CA VAL A 155 26.63 -11.13 -12.03
C VAL A 155 27.56 -11.67 -10.96
N GLN A 156 28.48 -12.55 -11.34
CA GLN A 156 29.61 -12.87 -10.48
C GLN A 156 30.50 -11.63 -10.41
N ARG A 157 30.73 -11.14 -9.19
CA ARG A 157 31.69 -10.08 -8.92
C ARG A 157 32.77 -10.68 -8.03
N GLU A 158 34.02 -10.56 -8.46
CA GLU A 158 35.14 -10.73 -7.56
C GLU A 158 35.13 -9.53 -6.61
N VAL A 159 34.86 -9.80 -5.34
CA VAL A 159 34.96 -8.82 -4.27
C VAL A 159 36.31 -9.05 -3.62
N ALA A 160 37.13 -7.99 -3.53
CA ALA A 160 38.36 -8.04 -2.77
C ALA A 160 38.01 -8.40 -1.32
N ARG A 161 38.38 -9.63 -0.93
CA ARG A 161 38.16 -10.10 0.43
C ARG A 161 39.35 -9.65 1.25
N TRP A 162 39.09 -9.00 2.37
CA TRP A 162 40.14 -8.58 3.28
C TRP A 162 40.86 -9.82 3.79
N THR A 163 42.18 -9.80 3.73
CA THR A 163 43.00 -10.83 4.37
C THR A 163 42.99 -10.61 5.87
N ASP A 164 43.21 -11.66 6.66
CA ASP A 164 43.28 -11.55 8.12
C ASP A 164 44.31 -10.51 8.57
N GLN A 165 45.38 -10.34 7.79
CA GLN A 165 46.43 -9.35 8.00
C GLN A 165 45.94 -7.91 7.80
N LEU A 166 45.10 -7.65 6.79
CA LEU A 166 44.50 -6.33 6.57
C LEU A 166 43.42 -6.02 7.60
N VAL A 167 42.68 -7.05 8.05
CA VAL A 167 41.71 -6.91 9.13
C VAL A 167 42.42 -6.51 10.42
N ALA A 168 43.50 -7.22 10.79
CA ALA A 168 44.31 -6.89 11.97
C ALA A 168 44.91 -5.48 11.88
N ALA A 169 45.49 -5.11 10.74
CA ALA A 169 46.05 -3.77 10.56
C ALA A 169 45.00 -2.64 10.65
N LEU A 170 43.76 -2.89 10.20
CA LEU A 170 42.66 -1.95 10.39
C LEU A 170 42.22 -1.88 11.85
N GLN A 171 42.17 -3.03 12.52
CA GLN A 171 41.83 -3.11 13.95
C GLN A 171 42.81 -2.27 14.77
N ASP A 172 44.12 -2.47 14.56
CA ASP A 172 45.18 -1.70 15.20
C ASP A 172 45.06 -0.20 14.90
N ALA A 173 44.76 0.17 13.65
CA ALA A 173 44.59 1.57 13.26
C ALA A 173 43.34 2.23 13.86
N LEU A 174 42.27 1.47 14.13
CA LEU A 174 41.07 1.96 14.81
C LEU A 174 41.26 2.04 16.32
N ASP A 175 42.04 1.13 16.91
CA ASP A 175 42.37 1.13 18.33
C ASP A 175 43.33 2.29 18.70
N ASP A 176 44.22 2.66 17.77
CA ASP A 176 45.16 3.78 17.95
C ASP A 176 44.54 5.14 17.56
N ALA A 177 43.35 5.15 16.97
CA ALA A 177 42.65 6.38 16.63
C ALA A 177 42.19 7.11 17.90
N ASP A 178 42.54 8.39 18.01
CA ASP A 178 42.05 9.27 19.08
C ASP A 178 40.57 9.59 18.85
N TRP A 179 39.69 8.79 19.45
CA TRP A 179 38.25 8.98 19.38
C TRP A 179 37.76 10.14 20.26
N ASP A 180 38.56 10.57 21.25
CA ASP A 180 38.19 11.63 22.18
C ASP A 180 38.11 13.00 21.48
N MET A 181 38.85 13.20 20.38
CA MET A 181 38.72 14.42 19.57
C MET A 181 37.29 14.66 19.04
N PHE A 182 36.54 13.58 18.76
CA PHE A 182 35.16 13.70 18.29
C PHE A 182 34.21 14.07 19.44
N TRP A 183 34.46 13.54 20.63
CA TRP A 183 33.69 13.85 21.84
C TRP A 183 33.95 15.27 22.38
N HIS A 184 35.19 15.75 22.27
CA HIS A 184 35.51 17.12 22.66
C HIS A 184 34.85 18.15 21.73
N SER A 185 34.80 17.89 20.43
CA SER A 185 34.14 18.79 19.45
C SER A 185 32.61 18.91 19.61
N THR A 186 31.97 17.98 20.33
CA THR A 186 30.52 17.95 20.53
C THR A 186 30.07 18.49 21.89
N ASN A 187 30.99 18.68 22.84
CA ASN A 187 30.69 19.23 24.17
C ASN A 187 30.97 20.74 24.30
N ASP A 188 31.39 21.41 23.22
CA ASP A 188 31.58 22.86 23.14
C ASP A 188 30.32 23.63 22.65
N VAL A 189 29.13 23.05 22.78
CA VAL A 189 27.82 23.69 22.49
C VAL A 189 26.92 23.68 23.73
#